data_AF-A0A6L3MWM6-F1
#
_entry.id   AF-A0A6L3MWM6-F1
#
_cell.length_a   1.000
_cell.length_b   1.000
_cell.length_c   1.000
_cell.angle_alpha   90.00
_cell.angle_beta   90.00
_cell.angle_gamma   90.00
#
_symmetry.space_group_name_H-M   'P 1'
#
loop_
_entity.id
_entity.type
_entity.pdbx_description
1 polymer ?
#
loop_
_entity_poly.entity_id
_entity_poly.type
_entity_poly.pdbx_seq_one_letter_code
_entity_poly.pdbx_strand_id
1 'polypeptide(L)'
;MSNSLFRVYRAVALALSAAALVAGTAACAAPNDDTLAGDDQIFVQLREAARRNDAAKAAQLAAMIPNYPVPSYVEYFQIKPQLFDSTGRARVDAPDAPVQSFLQRYDGQAIADRLRNDYLLVLGARHDWRSFDDQYKRFVLDDDTQVKCYALESRAARGENVADAARALLVEPKYYGDACVDLITALTVNQQFTSDDVWQQARLAYEQNYTTLGGKIVDALGARPAGFDQATSAPPLYLARGIGPDAASHQ
;
A
#
# COMPACT_ATOMS: atom_id res chain seq x y z
N MET A 1 -48.90 -51.08 14.60
CA MET A 1 -47.89 -51.93 15.29
C MET A 1 -46.52 -51.39 14.93
N SER A 2 -45.60 -50.94 15.79
CA SER A 2 -45.63 -50.44 17.16
C SER A 2 -44.30 -49.68 17.34
N ASN A 3 -44.33 -48.34 17.40
CA ASN A 3 -43.19 -47.49 17.77
C ASN A 3 -43.05 -47.49 19.30
N SER A 4 -42.26 -48.40 19.90
CA SER A 4 -42.05 -48.34 21.38
C SER A 4 -40.87 -49.11 21.98
N LEU A 5 -39.95 -49.71 21.21
CA LEU A 5 -38.99 -50.67 21.81
C LEU A 5 -37.50 -50.25 21.81
N PHE A 6 -37.14 -49.03 21.42
CA PHE A 6 -35.73 -48.57 21.44
C PHE A 6 -35.42 -47.46 22.45
N ARG A 7 -36.38 -47.13 23.31
CA ARG A 7 -36.16 -46.28 24.48
C ARG A 7 -36.53 -47.13 25.68
N VAL A 8 -35.71 -47.13 26.73
CA VAL A 8 -35.85 -47.92 27.98
C VAL A 8 -35.16 -49.29 27.96
N TYR A 9 -33.83 -49.29 27.90
CA TYR A 9 -32.96 -50.07 28.80
C TYR A 9 -31.68 -49.23 28.92
N ARG A 10 -31.68 -48.19 29.76
CA ARG A 10 -31.14 -48.27 31.12
C ARG A 10 -29.85 -49.08 31.11
N ALA A 11 -28.71 -48.40 31.06
CA ALA A 11 -28.07 -47.82 32.25
C ALA A 11 -27.64 -48.92 33.23
N VAL A 12 -26.40 -48.78 33.68
CA VAL A 12 -25.67 -49.51 34.72
C VAL A 12 -24.65 -50.52 34.18
N ALA A 13 -23.43 -50.36 34.71
CA ALA A 13 -22.27 -51.24 34.67
C ALA A 13 -21.37 -51.17 33.43
N LEU A 14 -20.45 -50.20 33.45
CA LEU A 14 -19.05 -50.51 33.78
C LEU A 14 -18.27 -49.22 34.00
N ALA A 15 -18.15 -48.88 35.29
CA ALA A 15 -17.12 -48.01 35.80
C ALA A 15 -15.79 -48.77 35.78
N LEU A 16 -14.71 -48.14 35.30
CA LEU A 16 -13.35 -48.14 35.88
C LEU A 16 -12.34 -47.60 34.86
N SER A 17 -11.39 -46.80 35.36
CA SER A 17 -10.24 -46.14 34.71
C SER A 17 -10.58 -44.98 33.75
N ALA A 18 -10.14 -43.73 33.95
CA ALA A 18 -8.96 -43.24 34.66
C ALA A 18 -9.25 -41.93 35.42
N ALA A 19 -8.85 -41.93 36.69
CA ALA A 19 -8.63 -40.72 37.46
C ALA A 19 -7.39 -39.97 36.93
N ALA A 20 -7.37 -38.66 37.20
CA ALA A 20 -6.22 -37.75 37.15
C ALA A 20 -5.75 -37.27 35.76
N LEU A 21 -6.42 -36.24 35.24
CA LEU A 21 -5.84 -35.18 34.42
C LEU A 21 -6.55 -33.85 34.74
N VAL A 22 -6.46 -33.42 36.00
CA VAL A 22 -6.77 -32.05 36.42
C VAL A 22 -5.55 -31.51 37.15
N ALA A 23 -4.50 -31.23 36.38
CA ALA A 23 -3.37 -30.42 36.78
C ALA A 23 -2.65 -29.99 35.50
N GLY A 24 -2.69 -28.70 35.19
CA GLY A 24 -1.86 -28.15 34.11
C GLY A 24 -2.57 -27.28 33.08
N THR A 25 -3.60 -26.51 33.42
CA THR A 25 -3.74 -25.19 32.79
C THR A 25 -2.68 -24.28 33.41
N ALA A 26 -1.41 -24.55 33.09
CA ALA A 26 -0.42 -23.49 33.11
C ALA A 26 -0.89 -22.52 32.03
N ALA A 27 -1.68 -21.53 32.45
CA ALA A 27 -1.79 -20.31 31.68
C ALA A 27 -0.34 -19.85 31.47
N CYS A 28 0.16 -20.01 30.25
CA CYS A 28 1.19 -19.12 29.75
C CYS A 28 0.53 -17.74 29.70
N ALA A 29 0.39 -17.12 30.88
CA ALA A 29 0.45 -15.69 30.96
C ALA A 29 1.85 -15.37 30.43
N ALA A 30 1.92 -15.03 29.14
CA ALA A 30 3.02 -14.19 28.70
C ALA A 30 3.12 -13.06 29.73
N PRO A 31 4.31 -12.72 30.24
CA PRO A 31 4.44 -11.51 31.02
C PRO A 31 3.82 -10.40 30.18
N ASN A 32 2.73 -9.82 30.67
CA ASN A 32 2.34 -8.51 30.21
C ASN A 32 3.50 -7.63 30.66
N ASP A 33 4.45 -7.38 29.77
CA ASP A 33 5.37 -6.23 29.87
C ASP A 33 4.56 -4.95 29.66
N ASP A 34 3.52 -4.77 30.49
CA ASP A 34 2.79 -3.54 30.67
C ASP A 34 3.64 -2.66 31.57
N THR A 35 4.65 -2.04 30.96
CA THR A 35 5.03 -0.64 31.16
C THR A 35 6.26 -0.35 30.30
N LEU A 36 6.04 -0.06 29.02
CA LEU A 36 6.93 0.88 28.34
C LEU A 36 6.93 2.14 29.21
N ALA A 37 8.05 2.42 29.88
CA ALA A 37 8.15 3.52 30.84
C ALA A 37 9.05 4.62 30.25
N GLY A 38 8.68 5.87 30.49
CA GLY A 38 9.48 7.02 30.06
C GLY A 38 9.59 7.14 28.53
N ASP A 39 10.83 7.23 28.04
CA ASP A 39 11.13 7.60 26.65
C ASP A 39 10.64 6.57 25.63
N ASP A 40 10.63 5.27 25.96
CA ASP A 40 10.17 4.21 25.05
C ASP A 40 8.69 4.36 24.70
N GLN A 41 7.87 4.78 25.67
CA GLN A 41 6.46 5.04 25.46
C GLN A 41 6.25 6.27 24.56
N ILE A 42 7.10 7.29 24.68
CA ILE A 42 7.08 8.46 23.80
C ILE A 42 7.52 8.07 22.38
N PHE A 43 8.52 7.20 22.25
CA PHE A 43 8.98 6.69 20.96
C PHE A 43 7.89 5.90 20.23
N VAL A 44 7.14 5.04 20.94
CA VAL A 44 6.00 4.33 20.35
C VAL A 44 4.91 5.31 19.90
N GLN A 45 4.61 6.33 20.70
CA GLN A 45 3.67 7.38 20.29
C GLN A 45 4.16 8.16 19.08
N LEU A 46 5.47 8.43 18.99
CA LEU A 46 6.10 9.11 17.86
C LEU A 46 5.93 8.28 16.59
N ARG A 47 6.17 6.97 16.66
CA ARG A 47 5.91 6.05 15.54
C ARG A 47 4.44 6.08 15.10
N GLU A 48 3.50 6.07 16.04
CA GLU A 48 2.06 6.10 15.70
C GLU A 48 1.60 7.45 15.14
N ALA A 49 2.19 8.57 15.60
CA ALA A 49 2.00 9.87 14.96
C ALA A 49 2.56 9.85 13.54
N ALA A 50 3.73 9.26 13.35
CA ALA A 50 4.37 9.18 12.05
C ALA A 50 3.61 8.30 11.05
N ARG A 51 3.07 7.18 11.52
CA ARG A 51 2.22 6.29 10.73
C ARG A 51 0.98 7.00 10.19
N ARG A 52 0.39 7.90 10.99
CA ARG A 52 -0.81 8.70 10.64
C ARG A 52 -0.51 10.00 9.90
N ASN A 53 0.77 10.28 9.59
CA ASN A 53 1.22 11.53 8.96
C ASN A 53 0.85 12.80 9.76
N ASP A 54 0.85 12.70 11.09
CA ASP A 54 0.65 13.85 11.98
C ASP A 54 2.00 14.52 12.29
N ALA A 55 2.41 15.44 11.42
CA ALA A 55 3.70 16.12 11.51
C ALA A 55 3.85 16.98 12.78
N ALA A 56 2.77 17.65 13.20
CA ALA A 56 2.80 18.50 14.39
C ALA A 56 3.00 17.65 15.66
N LYS A 57 2.25 16.55 15.78
CA LYS A 57 2.40 15.65 16.93
C LYS A 57 3.74 14.92 16.91
N ALA A 58 4.23 14.49 15.75
CA ALA A 58 5.53 13.87 15.62
C ALA A 58 6.67 14.79 16.08
N ALA A 59 6.66 16.07 15.66
CA ALA A 59 7.64 17.05 16.09
C ALA A 59 7.62 17.28 17.61
N GLN A 60 6.44 17.38 18.22
CA GLN A 60 6.29 17.52 19.67
C GLN A 60 6.88 16.31 20.43
N LEU A 61 6.55 15.10 19.99
CA LEU A 61 7.01 13.87 20.64
C LEU A 61 8.52 13.67 20.50
N ALA A 62 9.09 13.93 19.31
CA ALA A 62 10.53 13.85 19.08
C ALA A 62 11.31 14.80 20.01
N ALA A 63 10.80 16.02 20.24
CA ALA A 63 11.43 16.99 21.14
C ALA A 63 11.45 16.56 22.62
N MET A 64 10.59 15.62 23.03
CA MET A 64 10.56 15.11 24.40
C MET A 64 11.64 14.05 24.68
N ILE A 65 12.21 13.45 23.63
CA ILE A 65 13.21 12.37 23.72
C ILE A 65 14.47 12.67 22.90
N PRO A 66 15.14 13.83 23.11
CA PRO A 66 16.25 14.28 22.27
C PRO A 66 17.49 13.37 22.34
N ASN A 67 17.61 12.55 23.38
CA ASN A 67 18.74 11.64 23.62
C ASN A 67 18.34 10.16 23.50
N TYR A 68 17.25 9.84 22.78
CA TYR A 68 16.81 8.46 22.61
C TYR A 68 17.91 7.60 21.97
N PRO A 69 18.13 6.34 22.40
CA PRO A 69 19.25 5.51 21.95
C PRO A 69 19.31 5.24 20.43
N VAL A 70 18.21 5.46 19.72
CA VAL A 70 18.11 5.24 18.26
C VAL A 70 17.71 6.54 17.55
N PRO A 71 18.61 7.54 17.46
CA PRO A 71 18.30 8.88 16.96
C PRO A 71 17.84 8.87 15.49
N SER A 72 18.35 7.93 14.67
CA SER A 72 17.95 7.80 13.27
C SER A 72 16.46 7.51 13.09
N TYR A 73 15.86 6.73 13.98
CA TYR A 73 14.43 6.44 13.92
C TYR A 73 13.58 7.59 14.47
N VAL A 74 14.07 8.32 15.48
CA VAL A 74 13.41 9.53 15.97
C VAL A 74 13.32 10.57 14.85
N GLU A 75 14.44 10.82 14.17
CA GLU A 75 14.50 11.75 13.05
C GLU A 75 13.64 11.29 11.86
N TYR A 76 13.71 10.01 11.49
CA TYR A 76 12.87 9.45 10.43
C TYR A 76 11.38 9.64 10.72
N PHE A 77 10.93 9.33 11.94
CA PHE A 77 9.53 9.51 12.34
C PHE A 77 9.11 10.98 12.43
N GLN A 78 10.05 11.91 12.61
CA GLN A 78 9.79 13.34 12.53
C GLN A 78 9.68 13.84 11.07
N ILE A 79 10.47 13.29 10.14
CA ILE A 79 10.52 13.73 8.73
C ILE A 79 9.37 13.13 7.92
N LYS A 80 9.14 11.82 7.99
CA LYS A 80 8.18 11.09 7.14
C LYS A 80 6.78 11.73 7.09
N PRO A 81 6.20 12.23 8.19
CA PRO A 81 4.88 12.88 8.18
C PRO A 81 4.79 14.17 7.39
N GLN A 82 5.93 14.81 7.12
CA GLN A 82 6.00 16.03 6.31
C GLN A 82 5.96 15.71 4.81
N LEU A 83 6.20 14.44 4.43
CA LEU A 83 6.24 13.97 3.05
C LEU A 83 4.87 13.57 2.51
N PHE A 84 3.92 13.23 3.39
CA PHE A 84 2.62 12.70 3.00
C PHE A 84 1.48 13.44 3.70
N ASP A 85 0.31 13.48 3.06
CA ASP A 85 -0.91 13.97 3.69
C ASP A 85 -1.58 12.90 4.58
N SER A 86 -2.70 13.24 5.21
CA SER A 86 -3.43 12.31 6.09
C SER A 86 -4.00 11.09 5.37
N THR A 87 -4.09 11.12 4.04
CA THR A 87 -4.55 9.99 3.20
C THR A 87 -3.39 9.11 2.73
N GLY A 88 -2.15 9.51 3.00
CA GLY A 88 -0.94 8.81 2.56
C GLY A 88 -0.48 9.22 1.17
N ARG A 89 -1.08 10.24 0.56
CA ARG A 89 -0.64 10.77 -0.73
C ARG A 89 0.57 11.68 -0.54
N ALA A 90 1.53 11.58 -1.46
CA ALA A 90 2.74 12.40 -1.43
C ALA A 90 2.40 13.89 -1.56
N ARG A 91 3.06 14.72 -0.74
CA ARG A 91 2.96 16.19 -0.78
C ARG A 91 4.00 16.73 -1.75
N VAL A 92 3.55 17.30 -2.86
CA VAL A 92 4.43 17.86 -3.89
C VAL A 92 5.25 19.06 -3.39
N ASP A 93 4.79 19.72 -2.34
CA ASP A 93 5.44 20.85 -1.64
C ASP A 93 6.28 20.43 -0.43
N ALA A 94 6.50 19.12 -0.22
CA ALA A 94 7.30 18.63 0.90
C ALA A 94 8.75 19.18 0.90
N PRO A 95 9.32 19.46 2.08
CA PRO A 95 10.63 20.08 2.19
C PRO A 95 11.77 19.10 1.90
N ASP A 96 12.67 19.48 0.98
CA ASP A 96 13.82 18.66 0.58
C ASP A 96 14.96 18.67 1.60
N ALA A 97 15.24 19.83 2.21
CA ALA A 97 16.44 20.02 3.03
C ALA A 97 16.54 19.08 4.25
N PRO A 98 15.47 18.82 5.02
CA PRO A 98 15.50 17.83 6.10
C PRO A 98 15.82 16.42 5.59
N VAL A 99 15.23 16.03 4.45
CA VAL A 99 15.46 14.71 3.84
C VAL A 99 16.91 14.58 3.37
N GLN A 100 17.43 15.56 2.64
CA GLN A 100 18.81 15.54 2.14
C GLN A 100 19.82 15.47 3.29
N SER A 101 19.58 16.24 4.36
CA SER A 101 20.41 16.21 5.57
C SER A 101 20.40 14.82 6.24
N PHE A 102 19.23 14.19 6.31
CA PHE A 102 19.08 12.83 6.84
C PHE A 102 19.81 11.79 5.98
N LEU A 103 19.58 11.81 4.66
CA LEU A 103 20.19 10.88 3.72
C LEU A 103 21.72 11.00 3.70
N GLN A 104 22.27 12.20 3.89
CA GLN A 104 23.71 12.41 4.02
C GLN A 104 24.25 11.86 5.35
N ARG A 105 23.53 12.09 6.46
CA ARG A 105 23.97 11.65 7.80
C ARG A 105 23.97 10.14 7.96
N TYR A 106 22.98 9.47 7.38
CA TYR A 106 22.77 8.03 7.51
C TYR A 106 23.10 7.26 6.21
N ASP A 107 23.95 7.82 5.36
CA ASP A 107 24.32 7.19 4.08
C ASP A 107 24.82 5.75 4.26
N GLY A 108 24.41 4.87 3.35
CA GLY A 108 24.69 3.42 3.43
C GLY A 108 23.91 2.64 4.49
N GLN A 109 23.05 3.27 5.30
CA GLN A 109 22.22 2.58 6.29
C GLN A 109 20.82 2.26 5.76
N ALA A 110 20.23 1.15 6.23
CA ALA A 110 18.89 0.73 5.83
C ALA A 110 17.80 1.80 6.09
N ILE A 111 17.94 2.59 7.17
CA ILE A 111 16.98 3.64 7.48
C ILE A 111 17.04 4.81 6.49
N ALA A 112 18.22 5.11 5.92
CA ALA A 112 18.34 6.09 4.84
C ALA A 112 17.70 5.56 3.56
N ASP A 113 17.87 4.27 3.25
CA ASP A 113 17.22 3.68 2.08
C ASP A 113 15.69 3.65 2.21
N ARG A 114 15.19 3.39 3.43
CA ARG A 114 13.76 3.51 3.73
C ARG A 114 13.23 4.93 3.50
N LEU A 115 13.92 5.96 4.02
CA LEU A 115 13.50 7.35 3.77
C LEU A 115 13.65 7.73 2.29
N ARG A 116 14.66 7.19 1.60
CA ARG A 116 14.85 7.42 0.16
C ARG A 116 13.68 6.91 -0.65
N ASN A 117 13.13 5.75 -0.32
CA ASN A 117 11.90 5.25 -0.94
C ASN A 117 10.76 6.27 -0.78
N ASP A 118 10.50 6.71 0.45
CA ASP A 118 9.45 7.69 0.73
C ASP A 118 9.68 9.03 -0.02
N TYR A 119 10.94 9.45 -0.14
CA TYR A 119 11.30 10.67 -0.87
C TYR A 119 11.17 10.52 -2.38
N LEU A 120 11.48 9.36 -2.94
CA LEU A 120 11.30 9.07 -4.36
C LEU A 120 9.83 9.16 -4.77
N LEU A 121 8.90 8.73 -3.91
CA LEU A 121 7.47 8.92 -4.15
C LEU A 121 7.07 10.41 -4.20
N VAL A 122 7.67 11.25 -3.36
CA VAL A 122 7.47 12.71 -3.39
C VAL A 122 8.03 13.33 -4.65
N LEU A 123 9.28 13.01 -4.98
CA LEU A 123 9.96 13.54 -6.17
C LEU A 123 9.23 13.13 -7.45
N GLY A 124 8.78 11.87 -7.50
CA GLY A 124 7.97 11.34 -8.58
C GLY A 124 6.63 12.05 -8.69
N ALA A 125 5.89 12.21 -7.58
CA ALA A 125 4.59 12.88 -7.59
C ALA A 125 4.62 14.36 -8.05
N ARG A 126 5.77 15.03 -7.95
CA ARG A 126 5.97 16.41 -8.44
C ARG A 126 6.78 16.48 -9.75
N HIS A 127 7.06 15.34 -10.38
CA HIS A 127 7.83 15.20 -11.62
C HIS A 127 9.21 15.88 -11.58
N ASP A 128 9.87 15.94 -10.42
CA ASP A 128 11.24 16.45 -10.30
C ASP A 128 12.24 15.36 -10.74
N TRP A 129 12.25 15.06 -12.03
CA TRP A 129 12.99 13.93 -12.61
C TRP A 129 14.49 14.00 -12.37
N ARG A 130 15.07 15.21 -12.39
CA ARG A 130 16.50 15.38 -12.11
C ARG A 130 16.84 14.92 -10.70
N SER A 131 16.11 15.38 -9.68
CA SER A 131 16.34 14.96 -8.31
C SER A 131 15.94 13.49 -8.09
N PHE A 132 14.86 13.05 -8.75
CA PHE A 132 14.39 11.67 -8.68
C PHE A 132 15.47 10.70 -9.14
N ASP A 133 16.03 10.89 -10.33
CA ASP A 133 17.05 9.99 -10.89
C ASP A 133 18.33 9.98 -10.05
N ASP A 134 18.69 11.14 -9.48
CA ASP A 134 19.83 11.28 -8.58
C ASP A 134 19.67 10.47 -7.29
N GLN A 135 18.44 10.34 -6.78
CA GLN A 135 18.14 9.48 -5.64
C GLN A 135 17.91 8.03 -6.05
N TYR A 136 17.26 7.78 -7.18
CA TYR A 136 16.89 6.42 -7.62
C TYR A 136 18.13 5.56 -7.85
N LYS A 137 19.21 6.12 -8.43
CA LYS A 137 20.50 5.43 -8.57
C LYS A 137 21.15 5.01 -7.23
N ARG A 138 20.68 5.56 -6.11
CA ARG A 138 21.15 5.28 -4.74
C ARG A 138 20.15 4.47 -3.94
N PHE A 139 19.00 4.11 -4.51
CA PHE A 139 18.01 3.28 -3.86
C PHE A 139 18.43 1.81 -4.00
N VAL A 140 18.90 1.23 -2.90
CA VAL A 140 19.53 -0.10 -2.92
C VAL A 140 18.48 -1.21 -2.89
N LEU A 141 17.41 -1.02 -2.12
CA LEU A 141 16.38 -2.05 -1.94
C LEU A 141 15.56 -2.26 -3.22
N ASP A 142 15.27 -1.20 -3.97
CA ASP A 142 14.56 -1.21 -5.26
C ASP A 142 13.36 -2.18 -5.29
N ASP A 143 12.54 -2.16 -4.24
CA ASP A 143 11.43 -3.09 -4.02
C ASP A 143 10.04 -2.46 -4.16
N ASP A 144 9.95 -1.13 -4.28
CA ASP A 144 8.69 -0.40 -4.38
C ASP A 144 8.24 -0.23 -5.85
N THR A 145 7.14 -0.88 -6.21
CA THR A 145 6.52 -0.80 -7.53
C THR A 145 6.16 0.63 -7.92
N GLN A 146 5.73 1.47 -6.98
CA GLN A 146 5.39 2.87 -7.28
C GLN A 146 6.63 3.66 -7.69
N VAL A 147 7.75 3.47 -6.98
CA VAL A 147 9.02 4.09 -7.36
C VAL A 147 9.47 3.61 -8.74
N LYS A 148 9.31 2.32 -9.05
CA LYS A 148 9.61 1.79 -10.40
C LYS A 148 8.71 2.39 -11.48
N CYS A 149 7.44 2.63 -11.18
CA CYS A 149 6.54 3.31 -12.11
C CYS A 149 7.01 4.73 -12.41
N TYR A 150 7.40 5.51 -11.40
CA TYR A 150 8.00 6.83 -11.60
C TYR A 150 9.36 6.79 -12.31
N ALA A 151 10.16 5.75 -12.11
CA ALA A 151 11.41 5.56 -12.86
C ALA A 151 11.16 5.34 -14.36
N LEU A 152 10.13 4.57 -14.72
CA LEU A 152 9.71 4.43 -16.13
C LEU A 152 9.13 5.73 -16.68
N GLU A 153 8.37 6.47 -15.88
CA GLU A 153 7.81 7.76 -16.29
C GLU A 153 8.90 8.81 -16.54
N SER A 154 9.91 8.90 -15.66
CA SER A 154 11.11 9.74 -15.85
C SER A 154 11.82 9.44 -17.18
N ARG A 155 11.95 8.16 -17.53
CA ARG A 155 12.52 7.72 -18.82
C ARG A 155 11.64 8.11 -20.00
N ALA A 156 10.32 7.89 -19.91
CA ALA A 156 9.37 8.31 -20.93
C ALA A 156 9.38 9.83 -21.16
N ALA A 157 9.51 10.63 -20.10
CA ALA A 157 9.62 12.09 -20.17
C ALA A 157 10.88 12.56 -20.92
N ARG A 158 11.92 11.72 -21.01
CA ARG A 158 13.11 11.95 -21.85
C ARG A 158 12.98 11.43 -23.28
N GLY A 159 11.81 10.93 -23.67
CA GLY A 159 11.54 10.39 -25.00
C GLY A 159 11.93 8.93 -25.20
N GLU A 160 12.27 8.20 -24.12
CA GLU A 160 12.48 6.75 -24.23
C GLU A 160 11.14 6.02 -24.42
N ASN A 161 11.12 5.01 -25.29
CA ASN A 161 9.99 4.08 -25.34
C ASN A 161 10.14 3.04 -24.23
N VAL A 162 9.21 3.06 -23.27
CA VAL A 162 9.19 2.19 -22.09
C VAL A 162 7.97 1.29 -22.06
N ALA A 163 7.17 1.22 -23.13
CA ALA A 163 5.89 0.51 -23.14
C ALA A 163 6.03 -0.96 -22.70
N ASP A 164 7.01 -1.69 -23.21
CA ASP A 164 7.23 -3.10 -22.86
C ASP A 164 7.69 -3.28 -21.41
N ALA A 165 8.52 -2.36 -20.92
CA ALA A 165 8.94 -2.36 -19.51
C ALA A 165 7.77 -2.05 -18.57
N ALA A 166 6.89 -1.13 -18.97
CA ALA A 166 5.69 -0.80 -18.21
C ALA A 166 4.71 -1.98 -18.19
N ARG A 167 4.47 -2.66 -19.32
CA ARG A 167 3.65 -3.89 -19.35
C ARG A 167 4.21 -4.99 -18.45
N ALA A 168 5.53 -5.15 -18.41
CA ALA A 168 6.17 -6.14 -17.56
C ALA A 168 6.07 -5.79 -16.06
N LEU A 169 6.06 -4.51 -15.71
CA LEU A 169 5.94 -4.03 -14.33
C LEU A 169 4.48 -4.07 -13.83
N LEU A 170 3.53 -3.72 -14.69
CA LEU A 170 2.12 -3.54 -14.36
C LEU A 170 1.36 -4.88 -14.40
N VAL A 171 1.60 -5.69 -13.37
CA VAL A 171 1.00 -7.03 -13.22
C VAL A 171 0.25 -7.27 -11.90
N GLU A 172 0.44 -6.42 -10.89
CA GLU A 172 -0.15 -6.59 -9.56
C GLU A 172 -0.76 -5.26 -9.05
N PRO A 173 -2.05 -5.01 -9.31
CA PRO A 173 -2.76 -3.77 -8.98
C PRO A 173 -2.65 -3.31 -7.53
N LYS A 174 -2.51 -4.24 -6.57
CA LYS A 174 -2.39 -3.89 -5.15
C LYS A 174 -1.19 -2.98 -4.82
N TYR A 175 -0.19 -2.95 -5.69
CA TYR A 175 1.03 -2.16 -5.52
C TYR A 175 1.08 -0.91 -6.40
N TYR A 176 0.03 -0.60 -7.16
CA TYR A 176 0.08 0.49 -8.15
C TYR A 176 0.12 1.88 -7.53
N GLY A 177 -0.64 2.08 -6.45
CA GLY A 177 -0.85 3.38 -5.84
C GLY A 177 -1.15 4.48 -6.87
N ASP A 178 -0.76 5.72 -6.57
CA ASP A 178 -0.96 6.84 -7.50
C ASP A 178 0.12 6.89 -8.59
N ALA A 179 1.34 6.42 -8.30
CA ALA A 179 2.48 6.48 -9.23
C ALA A 179 2.28 5.66 -10.51
N CYS A 180 1.73 4.45 -10.38
CA CYS A 180 1.50 3.61 -11.56
C CYS A 180 0.28 4.07 -12.36
N VAL A 181 -0.70 4.74 -11.73
CA VAL A 181 -1.77 5.43 -12.46
C VAL A 181 -1.18 6.58 -13.26
N ASP A 182 -0.27 7.38 -12.67
CA ASP A 182 0.44 8.46 -13.36
C ASP A 182 1.22 7.95 -14.57
N LEU A 183 2.00 6.88 -14.40
CA LEU A 183 2.67 6.20 -15.52
C LEU A 183 1.69 5.78 -16.63
N ILE A 184 0.58 5.11 -16.29
CA ILE A 184 -0.42 4.69 -17.29
C ILE A 184 -0.97 5.91 -18.04
N THR A 185 -1.31 6.98 -17.33
CA THR A 185 -1.79 8.23 -17.92
C THR A 185 -0.74 8.86 -18.84
N ALA A 186 0.51 9.00 -18.38
CA ALA A 186 1.61 9.58 -19.14
C ALA A 186 1.90 8.78 -20.43
N LEU A 187 1.91 7.45 -20.35
CA LEU A 187 2.12 6.58 -21.52
C LEU A 187 0.94 6.63 -22.50
N THR A 188 -0.28 6.84 -22.01
CA THR A 188 -1.46 7.03 -22.86
C THR A 188 -1.37 8.35 -23.62
N VAL A 189 -1.04 9.45 -22.92
CA VAL A 189 -0.87 10.78 -23.52
C VAL A 189 0.24 10.79 -24.56
N ASN A 190 1.36 10.13 -24.26
CA ASN A 190 2.52 10.03 -25.16
C ASN A 190 2.38 8.92 -26.21
N GLN A 191 1.19 8.30 -26.33
CA GLN A 191 0.85 7.28 -27.34
C GLN A 191 1.73 6.02 -27.30
N GLN A 192 2.37 5.73 -26.16
CA GLN A 192 3.08 4.48 -25.92
C GLN A 192 2.15 3.37 -25.47
N PHE A 193 1.09 3.72 -24.74
CA PHE A 193 -0.03 2.85 -24.41
C PHE A 193 -1.22 3.14 -25.33
N THR A 194 -1.83 2.06 -25.80
CA THR A 194 -3.08 2.07 -26.55
C THR A 194 -4.28 2.04 -25.60
N SER A 195 -5.49 2.25 -26.12
CA SER A 195 -6.70 2.06 -25.33
C SER A 195 -6.82 0.64 -24.77
N ASP A 196 -6.32 -0.36 -25.51
CA ASP A 196 -6.36 -1.76 -25.08
C ASP A 196 -5.43 -2.00 -23.90
N ASP A 197 -4.26 -1.35 -23.87
CA ASP A 197 -3.33 -1.42 -22.73
C ASP A 197 -3.99 -0.87 -21.45
N VAL A 198 -4.67 0.28 -21.55
CA VAL A 198 -5.38 0.88 -20.40
C VAL A 198 -6.52 -0.01 -19.93
N TRP A 199 -7.33 -0.54 -20.86
CA TRP A 199 -8.42 -1.45 -20.52
C TRP A 199 -7.92 -2.77 -19.92
N GLN A 200 -6.78 -3.29 -20.37
CA GLN A 200 -6.16 -4.46 -19.76
C GLN A 200 -5.82 -4.20 -18.29
N GLN A 201 -5.23 -3.05 -17.98
CA GLN A 201 -4.89 -2.66 -16.61
C GLN A 201 -6.14 -2.44 -15.74
N ALA A 202 -7.18 -1.81 -16.30
CA ALA A 202 -8.46 -1.64 -15.61
C ALA A 202 -9.10 -2.99 -15.27
N ARG A 203 -9.18 -3.92 -16.24
CA ARG A 203 -9.74 -5.27 -16.04
C ARG A 203 -8.97 -6.03 -14.96
N LEU A 204 -7.64 -6.00 -15.02
CA LEU A 204 -6.80 -6.62 -14.00
C LEU A 204 -7.09 -6.09 -12.58
N ALA A 205 -7.30 -4.78 -12.44
CA ALA A 205 -7.70 -4.18 -11.17
C ALA A 205 -9.09 -4.65 -10.72
N TYR A 206 -10.08 -4.70 -11.63
CA TYR A 206 -11.43 -5.18 -11.31
C TYR A 206 -11.46 -6.67 -10.94
N GLU A 207 -10.74 -7.53 -11.66
CA GLU A 207 -10.64 -8.96 -11.37
C GLU A 207 -10.09 -9.24 -9.97
N GLN A 208 -9.25 -8.34 -9.46
CA GLN A 208 -8.67 -8.42 -8.11
C GLN A 208 -9.44 -7.58 -7.06
N ASN A 209 -10.65 -7.09 -7.40
CA ASN A 209 -11.52 -6.27 -6.55
C ASN A 209 -10.96 -4.88 -6.19
N TYR A 210 -9.99 -4.35 -6.93
CA TYR A 210 -9.50 -2.97 -6.81
C TYR A 210 -10.34 -2.01 -7.66
N THR A 211 -11.66 -1.95 -7.42
CA THR A 211 -12.62 -1.23 -8.26
C THR A 211 -12.37 0.27 -8.36
N THR A 212 -11.93 0.91 -7.26
CA THR A 212 -11.59 2.35 -7.26
C THR A 212 -10.36 2.62 -8.14
N LEU A 213 -9.35 1.75 -8.08
CA LEU A 213 -8.16 1.84 -8.93
C LEU A 213 -8.52 1.60 -10.39
N GLY A 214 -9.33 0.58 -10.69
CA GLY A 214 -9.83 0.32 -12.05
C GLY A 214 -10.53 1.55 -12.65
N GLY A 215 -11.39 2.21 -11.88
CA GLY A 215 -12.02 3.47 -12.29
C GLY A 215 -11.01 4.59 -12.58
N LYS A 216 -10.02 4.81 -11.70
CA LYS A 216 -8.95 5.80 -11.91
C LYS A 216 -8.13 5.51 -13.18
N ILE A 217 -7.85 4.24 -13.47
CA ILE A 217 -7.10 3.84 -14.67
C ILE A 217 -7.88 4.19 -15.94
N VAL A 218 -9.19 3.91 -15.97
CA VAL A 218 -10.06 4.22 -17.12
C VAL A 218 -10.15 5.72 -17.38
N ASP A 219 -10.04 6.57 -16.34
CA ASP A 219 -10.05 8.03 -16.50
C ASP A 219 -8.90 8.54 -17.38
N ALA A 220 -7.82 7.76 -17.57
CA ALA A 220 -6.75 8.07 -18.52
C ALA A 220 -7.23 8.12 -19.98
N LEU A 221 -8.34 7.45 -20.32
CA LEU A 221 -8.97 7.48 -21.65
C LEU A 221 -9.92 8.68 -21.84
N GLY A 222 -10.15 9.49 -20.81
CA GLY A 222 -11.09 10.59 -20.82
C GLY A 222 -12.50 10.16 -20.38
N ALA A 223 -13.51 10.45 -21.20
CA ALA A 223 -14.90 10.15 -20.84
C ALA A 223 -15.16 8.64 -20.77
N ARG A 224 -15.70 8.17 -19.64
CA ARG A 224 -16.03 6.75 -19.44
C ARG A 224 -17.19 6.31 -20.37
N PRO A 225 -17.21 5.04 -20.80
CA PRO A 225 -18.32 4.49 -21.58
C PRO A 225 -19.67 4.58 -20.85
N ALA A 226 -20.75 4.66 -21.62
CA ALA A 226 -22.10 4.64 -21.08
C ALA A 226 -22.36 3.33 -20.31
N GLY A 227 -22.88 3.45 -19.09
CA GLY A 227 -23.18 2.29 -18.24
C GLY A 227 -21.98 1.70 -17.50
N PHE A 228 -20.77 2.28 -17.60
CA PHE A 228 -19.57 1.82 -16.90
C PHE A 228 -19.78 1.63 -15.38
N ASP A 229 -20.40 2.62 -14.72
CA ASP A 229 -20.64 2.54 -13.26
C ASP A 229 -21.58 1.38 -12.92
N GLN A 230 -22.56 1.08 -13.78
CA GLN A 230 -23.46 -0.05 -13.58
C GLN A 230 -22.77 -1.38 -13.89
N ALA A 231 -21.95 -1.44 -14.94
CA ALA A 231 -21.17 -2.62 -15.29
C ALA A 231 -20.21 -3.02 -14.15
N THR A 232 -19.66 -2.03 -13.44
CA THR A 232 -18.66 -2.25 -12.40
C THR A 232 -19.24 -2.40 -11.00
N SER A 233 -20.37 -1.74 -10.67
CA SER A 233 -21.02 -1.83 -9.35
C SER A 233 -22.15 -2.87 -9.27
N ALA A 234 -22.79 -3.18 -10.40
CA ALA A 234 -23.88 -4.16 -10.49
C ALA A 234 -23.82 -5.01 -11.77
N PRO A 235 -22.74 -5.80 -11.99
CA PRO A 235 -22.55 -6.58 -13.22
C PRO A 235 -23.75 -7.44 -13.61
N PRO A 236 -24.43 -8.18 -12.71
CA PRO A 236 -25.59 -8.98 -13.08
C PRO A 236 -26.74 -8.17 -13.69
N LEU A 237 -26.97 -6.95 -13.20
CA LEU A 237 -28.01 -6.06 -13.73
C LEU A 237 -27.63 -5.46 -15.07
N TYR A 238 -26.33 -5.19 -15.27
CA TYR A 238 -25.81 -4.73 -16.56
C TYR A 238 -25.97 -5.82 -17.63
N LEU A 239 -25.53 -7.05 -17.32
CA LEU A 239 -25.61 -8.19 -18.24
C LEU A 239 -27.06 -8.58 -18.60
N ALA A 240 -28.00 -8.45 -17.66
CA ALA A 240 -29.41 -8.75 -17.91
C ALA A 240 -30.08 -7.84 -18.96
N ARG A 241 -29.52 -6.65 -19.24
CA ARG A 241 -30.02 -5.74 -20.29
C ARG A 241 -29.55 -6.12 -21.70
N GLY A 242 -28.62 -7.06 -21.81
CA GLY A 242 -27.92 -7.37 -23.05
C GLY A 242 -26.78 -6.40 -23.32
N ILE A 243 -25.68 -6.93 -23.87
CA ILE A 243 -24.50 -6.14 -24.28
C ILE A 243 -24.77 -5.66 -25.71
N GLY A 244 -24.62 -4.35 -25.96
CA GLY A 244 -24.75 -3.77 -27.30
C GLY A 244 -23.68 -4.32 -28.25
N PRO A 245 -23.91 -4.30 -29.59
CA PRO A 245 -22.94 -4.81 -30.56
C PRO A 245 -21.76 -3.86 -30.82
N ASP A 246 -21.73 -2.69 -30.18
CA ASP A 246 -20.69 -1.68 -30.37
C ASP A 246 -19.45 -1.94 -29.50
N ALA A 247 -18.30 -1.46 -29.96
CA ALA A 247 -17.03 -1.68 -29.26
C ALA A 247 -17.02 -1.13 -27.83
N ALA A 248 -17.73 -0.02 -27.56
CA ALA A 248 -17.75 0.57 -26.22
C ALA A 248 -18.56 -0.28 -25.23
N SER A 249 -19.58 -1.01 -25.69
CA SER A 249 -20.31 -2.00 -24.88
C SER A 249 -19.47 -3.25 -24.55
N HIS A 250 -18.46 -3.56 -25.36
CA HIS A 250 -17.57 -4.72 -25.17
C HIS A 250 -16.30 -4.40 -24.37
N GLN A 251 -16.02 -3.12 -24.12
CA GLN A 251 -14.84 -2.66 -23.39
C GLN A 251 -15.10 -2.65 -21.88
#